data_AF-A0A4Z1JC32-F1
#
_entry.id   AF-A0A4Z1JC32-F1
#
_cell.length_a   1.000
_cell.length_b   1.000
_cell.length_c   1.000
_cell.angle_alpha   90.00
_cell.angle_beta   90.00
_cell.angle_gamma   90.00
#
_symmetry.space_group_name_H-M   'P 1'
#
loop_
_entity.id
_entity.type
_entity.pdbx_description
1 polymer ?
#
loop_
_entity_poly.entity_id
_entity_poly.type
_entity_poly.pdbx_seq_one_letter_code
_entity_poly.pdbx_strand_id
1 'polypeptide(L)'
;MCANTQHLDEDIIYLPEPLILKIQIFKLFFLAFILFATNSVAMRLNYSAKYENGTVATYTSKSAGRIPDSVGYKIIANIQTWSGGKYTVTRREEQNLITVKNVVPAPDKGTGSDQVKEMQSIVNKNIK
;
A
#
# COMPACT_ATOMS: atom_id res chain seq x y z
N MET A 1 -51.31 -37.42 -56.18
CA MET A 1 -49.87 -37.16 -56.01
C MET A 1 -49.74 -36.06 -54.97
N CYS A 2 -49.29 -36.40 -53.76
CA CYS A 2 -49.22 -35.46 -52.64
C CYS A 2 -47.95 -34.62 -52.74
N ALA A 3 -48.09 -33.31 -52.55
CA ALA A 3 -46.99 -32.37 -52.41
C ALA A 3 -46.27 -32.62 -51.07
N ASN A 4 -44.94 -32.65 -51.08
CA ASN A 4 -44.12 -32.66 -49.88
C ASN A 4 -43.19 -31.44 -49.95
N THR A 5 -43.50 -30.41 -49.16
CA THR A 5 -42.64 -29.25 -48.94
C THR A 5 -42.14 -29.34 -47.52
N GLN A 6 -40.92 -29.85 -47.33
CA GLN A 6 -40.24 -29.80 -46.04
C GLN A 6 -39.57 -28.43 -45.90
N HIS A 7 -40.20 -27.61 -45.07
CA HIS A 7 -39.67 -26.39 -44.50
C HIS A 7 -38.49 -26.77 -43.59
N LEU A 8 -37.28 -26.37 -43.97
CA LEU A 8 -36.13 -26.42 -43.06
C LEU A 8 -36.25 -25.18 -42.15
N ASP A 9 -36.68 -25.42 -40.91
CA ASP A 9 -36.64 -24.44 -39.83
C ASP A 9 -35.19 -24.44 -39.28
N GLU A 10 -34.54 -23.28 -39.36
CA GLU A 10 -33.27 -23.03 -38.69
C GLU A 10 -33.55 -22.78 -37.21
N ASP A 11 -33.21 -23.73 -36.34
CA ASP A 11 -33.26 -23.57 -34.88
C ASP A 11 -32.23 -22.53 -34.41
N ILE A 12 -32.54 -21.25 -34.60
CA ILE A 12 -31.85 -20.15 -33.91
C ILE A 12 -32.38 -20.15 -32.47
N ILE A 13 -31.57 -20.67 -31.55
CA ILE A 13 -31.85 -20.63 -30.10
C ILE A 13 -31.85 -19.16 -29.64
N TYR A 14 -33.02 -18.53 -29.68
CA TYR A 14 -33.27 -17.23 -29.06
C TYR A 14 -33.27 -17.41 -27.54
N LEU A 15 -32.14 -17.08 -26.91
CA LEU A 15 -32.08 -16.92 -25.46
C LEU A 15 -33.03 -15.77 -25.06
N PRO A 16 -33.96 -15.99 -24.11
CA PRO A 16 -34.94 -14.97 -23.77
C PRO A 16 -34.23 -13.74 -23.18
N GLU A 17 -34.68 -12.56 -23.60
CA GLU A 17 -34.14 -11.24 -23.20
C GLU A 17 -33.80 -11.07 -21.71
N PRO A 18 -34.52 -11.63 -20.71
CA PRO A 18 -34.13 -11.52 -19.31
C PRO A 18 -32.84 -12.25 -18.92
N LEU A 19 -32.35 -13.22 -19.71
CA LEU A 19 -31.10 -13.94 -19.44
C LEU A 19 -29.86 -13.17 -19.91
N ILE A 20 -29.95 -12.47 -21.04
CA ILE A 20 -28.85 -11.67 -21.59
C ILE A 20 -28.54 -10.47 -20.67
N LEU A 21 -29.58 -9.82 -20.14
CA LEU A 21 -29.44 -8.70 -19.21
C LEU A 21 -28.76 -9.11 -17.89
N LYS A 22 -29.10 -10.29 -17.35
CA LYS A 22 -28.50 -10.83 -16.11
C LYS A 22 -26.99 -11.09 -16.25
N ILE A 23 -26.54 -11.60 -17.40
CA ILE A 23 -25.12 -11.90 -17.66
C ILE A 23 -24.31 -10.60 -17.83
N GLN A 24 -24.87 -9.60 -18.52
CA GLN A 24 -24.23 -8.29 -18.70
C GLN A 24 -24.05 -7.55 -17.37
N ILE A 25 -25.06 -7.58 -16.51
CA ILE A 25 -25.02 -6.99 -15.17
C ILE A 25 -23.95 -7.67 -14.30
N PHE A 26 -23.85 -9.01 -14.32
CA PHE A 26 -22.84 -9.75 -13.55
C PHE A 26 -21.40 -9.40 -13.99
N LYS A 27 -21.17 -9.22 -15.30
CA LYS A 27 -19.86 -8.80 -15.84
C LYS A 27 -19.47 -7.38 -15.40
N LEU A 28 -20.42 -6.44 -15.38
CA LEU A 28 -20.17 -5.07 -14.92
C LEU A 28 -19.80 -5.02 -13.43
N PHE A 29 -20.48 -5.81 -12.58
CA PHE A 29 -20.17 -5.86 -11.15
C PHE A 29 -18.79 -6.47 -10.86
N PHE A 30 -18.39 -7.52 -11.61
CA PHE A 30 -17.08 -8.14 -11.44
C PHE A 30 -15.93 -7.18 -11.82
N LEU A 31 -16.12 -6.37 -12.87
CA LEU A 31 -15.13 -5.39 -13.30
C LEU A 31 -14.99 -4.24 -12.29
N ALA A 32 -16.10 -3.75 -11.72
CA ALA A 32 -16.10 -2.75 -10.66
C ALA A 32 -15.42 -3.26 -9.37
N PHE A 33 -15.58 -4.54 -9.03
CA PHE A 33 -14.93 -5.16 -7.88
C PHE A 33 -13.40 -5.27 -8.06
N ILE A 34 -12.93 -5.61 -9.26
CA ILE A 34 -11.49 -5.64 -9.60
C ILE A 34 -10.88 -4.23 -9.55
N LEU A 35 -11.60 -3.21 -10.03
CA LEU A 35 -11.18 -1.80 -9.94
C LEU A 35 -11.17 -1.29 -8.50
N PHE A 36 -12.10 -1.72 -7.65
CA PHE A 36 -12.09 -1.38 -6.22
C PHE A 36 -10.91 -2.04 -5.47
N ALA A 37 -10.52 -3.25 -5.88
CA ALA A 37 -9.42 -3.99 -5.26
C ALA A 37 -8.01 -3.45 -5.56
N THR A 38 -7.87 -2.48 -6.49
CA THR A 38 -6.55 -2.04 -7.01
C THR A 38 -6.09 -0.66 -6.56
N ASN A 39 -6.87 0.06 -5.75
CA ASN A 39 -6.39 1.28 -5.08
C ASN A 39 -5.49 0.92 -3.88
N SER A 40 -4.37 0.24 -4.14
CA SER A 40 -3.26 0.21 -3.19
C SER A 40 -2.61 1.59 -3.20
N VAL A 41 -3.20 2.53 -2.46
CA VAL A 41 -2.50 3.74 -2.09
C VAL A 41 -1.23 3.26 -1.37
N ALA A 42 -0.08 3.69 -1.86
CA ALA A 42 1.20 3.25 -1.32
C ALA A 42 1.76 4.38 -0.45
N MET A 43 1.90 4.13 0.86
CA MET A 43 2.60 5.01 1.78
C MET A 43 4.05 5.22 1.36
N ARG A 44 4.56 6.43 1.54
CA ARG A 44 5.99 6.73 1.43
C ARG A 44 6.63 6.50 2.80
N LEU A 45 7.80 5.88 2.83
CA LEU A 45 8.58 5.66 4.04
C LEU A 45 9.89 6.45 3.99
N ASN A 46 10.17 7.17 5.07
CA ASN A 46 11.42 7.86 5.29
C ASN A 46 11.97 7.51 6.68
N TYR A 47 13.29 7.53 6.79
CA TYR A 47 14.01 7.41 8.06
C TYR A 47 14.72 8.72 8.32
N SER A 48 14.65 9.24 9.55
CA SER A 48 15.29 10.51 9.90
C SER A 48 15.77 10.51 11.34
N ALA A 49 17.06 10.79 11.57
CA ALA A 49 17.58 11.01 12.90
C ALA A 49 17.96 12.48 13.09
N LYS A 50 17.40 13.09 14.13
CA LYS A 50 17.82 14.39 14.65
C LYS A 50 19.16 14.22 15.38
N TYR A 51 20.10 15.13 15.18
CA TYR A 51 21.36 15.15 15.93
C TYR A 51 21.73 16.57 16.34
N GLU A 52 22.53 16.67 17.40
CA GLU A 52 23.08 17.92 17.89
C GLU A 52 24.25 18.37 17.02
N ASN A 53 24.25 19.66 16.65
CA ASN A 53 25.32 20.28 15.90
C ASN A 53 25.55 21.69 16.48
N GLY A 54 26.10 21.73 17.70
CA GLY A 54 26.13 22.94 18.51
C GLY A 54 24.71 23.39 18.87
N THR A 55 24.37 24.65 18.58
CA THR A 55 23.08 25.26 18.94
C THR A 55 21.92 24.91 18.01
N VAL A 56 22.19 24.27 16.86
CA VAL A 56 21.15 23.98 15.85
C VAL A 56 20.94 22.48 15.73
N ALA A 57 19.69 22.05 15.91
CA ALA A 57 19.29 20.69 15.61
C ALA A 57 19.30 20.45 14.09
N THR A 58 20.07 19.45 13.67
CA THR A 58 20.16 19.04 12.25
C THR A 58 19.62 17.62 12.09
N TYR A 59 19.39 17.19 10.84
CA TYR A 59 18.82 15.87 10.54
C TYR A 59 19.69 15.13 9.53
N THR A 60 19.79 13.82 9.68
CA THR A 60 20.26 12.90 8.64
C THR A 60 19.10 12.01 8.26
N SER A 61 18.80 11.89 6.96
CA SER A 61 17.58 11.24 6.49
C SER A 61 17.84 10.35 5.28
N LYS A 62 17.01 9.31 5.14
CA LYS A 62 17.04 8.40 4.00
C LYS A 62 15.63 7.98 3.62
N SER A 63 15.28 8.25 2.36
CA SER A 63 14.03 7.76 1.76
C SER A 63 14.12 6.26 1.50
N ALA A 64 13.07 5.53 1.85
CA ALA A 64 12.89 4.11 1.57
C ALA A 64 12.00 3.85 0.35
N GLY A 65 11.40 4.90 -0.23
CA GLY A 65 10.46 4.79 -1.34
C GLY A 65 9.04 4.52 -0.88
N ARG A 66 8.27 3.86 -1.74
CA ARG A 66 6.86 3.51 -1.50
C ARG A 66 6.76 2.11 -0.89
N ILE A 67 5.85 1.94 0.05
CA ILE A 67 5.50 0.70 0.73
C ILE A 67 3.98 0.50 0.69
N PRO A 68 3.48 -0.74 0.78
CA PRO A 68 2.06 -0.99 0.96
C PRO A 68 1.55 -0.36 2.27
N ASP A 69 0.33 0.18 2.26
CA ASP A 69 -0.29 0.77 3.45
C ASP A 69 -0.35 -0.20 4.63
N SER A 70 -0.61 -1.50 4.39
CA SER A 70 -0.60 -2.53 5.42
C SER A 70 0.76 -2.63 6.13
N VAL A 71 1.86 -2.47 5.41
CA VAL A 71 3.22 -2.42 5.98
C VAL A 71 3.42 -1.11 6.74
N GLY A 72 2.96 0.02 6.19
CA GLY A 72 3.02 1.32 6.84
C GLY A 72 2.32 1.34 8.20
N TYR A 73 1.10 0.78 8.27
CA TYR A 73 0.35 0.65 9.52
C TYR A 73 1.03 -0.28 10.52
N LYS A 74 1.62 -1.40 10.07
CA LYS A 74 2.44 -2.26 10.94
C LYS A 74 3.61 -1.50 11.55
N ILE A 75 4.31 -0.68 10.76
CA ILE A 75 5.43 0.15 11.25
C ILE A 75 4.92 1.16 12.28
N ILE A 76 3.86 1.92 11.97
CA ILE A 76 3.28 2.92 12.89
C ILE A 76 2.92 2.28 14.24
N ALA A 77 2.26 1.12 14.22
CA ALA A 77 1.76 0.47 15.42
C ALA A 77 2.85 -0.16 16.29
N ASN A 78 4.00 -0.53 15.73
CA ASN A 78 4.95 -1.41 16.42
C ASN A 78 6.38 -0.88 16.55
N ILE A 79 6.77 0.18 15.83
CA ILE A 79 8.18 0.63 15.83
C ILE A 79 8.71 0.97 17.23
N GLN A 80 7.86 1.50 18.10
CA GLN A 80 8.22 1.84 19.47
C GLN A 80 8.56 0.57 20.25
N THR A 81 7.78 -0.50 20.08
CA THR A 81 8.03 -1.80 20.68
C THR A 81 9.27 -2.47 20.08
N TRP A 82 9.38 -2.51 18.75
CA TRP A 82 10.50 -3.15 18.03
C TRP A 82 11.86 -2.50 18.33
N SER A 83 11.86 -1.22 18.71
CA SER A 83 13.06 -0.45 19.03
C SER A 83 13.32 -0.28 20.53
N GLY A 84 12.50 -0.88 21.40
CA GLY A 84 12.60 -0.67 22.85
C GLY A 84 12.41 0.80 23.27
N GLY A 85 11.60 1.55 22.52
CA GLY A 85 11.31 2.96 22.77
C GLY A 85 12.28 3.96 22.14
N LYS A 86 13.35 3.50 21.46
CA LYS A 86 14.34 4.41 20.84
C LYS A 86 13.78 5.23 19.68
N TYR A 87 12.81 4.66 18.95
CA TYR A 87 12.26 5.24 17.73
C TYR A 87 10.73 5.37 17.77
N THR A 88 10.23 6.39 17.08
CA THR A 88 8.80 6.66 16.91
C THR A 88 8.50 7.00 15.44
N VAL A 89 7.23 7.16 15.08
CA VAL A 89 6.80 7.52 13.72
C VAL A 89 6.00 8.82 13.75
N THR A 90 6.24 9.68 12.77
CA THR A 90 5.34 10.78 12.40
C THR A 90 4.69 10.50 11.06
N ARG A 91 3.39 10.78 10.94
CA ARG A 91 2.62 10.68 9.70
C ARG A 91 2.30 12.08 9.17
N ARG A 92 2.47 12.29 7.87
CA ARG A 92 1.94 13.44 7.12
C ARG A 92 0.93 12.92 6.11
N GLU A 93 -0.35 13.11 6.41
CA GLU A 93 -1.45 12.54 5.62
C GLU A 93 -1.50 13.11 4.20
N GLU A 94 -1.30 14.42 4.05
CA GLU A 94 -1.27 15.12 2.75
C GLU A 94 -0.25 14.53 1.76
N GLN A 95 0.85 13.98 2.27
CA GLN A 95 1.94 13.42 1.46
C GLN A 95 1.93 11.89 1.44
N ASN A 96 0.96 11.28 2.13
CA ASN A 96 0.94 9.88 2.52
C ASN A 96 2.32 9.37 2.97
N LEU A 97 3.01 10.16 3.81
CA LEU A 97 4.40 9.94 4.23
C LEU A 97 4.46 9.58 5.71
N ILE A 98 5.11 8.46 6.01
CA ILE A 98 5.56 8.14 7.36
C ILE A 98 7.06 8.36 7.48
N THR A 99 7.48 8.95 8.59
CA THR A 99 8.89 9.11 8.93
C THR A 99 9.17 8.44 10.26
N VAL A 100 10.01 7.40 10.25
CA VAL A 100 10.58 6.80 11.47
C VAL A 100 11.69 7.73 11.96
N LYS A 101 11.65 8.10 13.23
CA LYS A 101 12.59 9.05 13.82
C LYS A 101 13.03 8.67 15.23
N ASN A 102 14.16 9.21 15.66
CA ASN A 102 14.63 9.11 17.03
C ASN A 102 13.80 9.96 17.99
N VAL A 103 13.56 9.38 19.18
CA VAL A 103 12.90 10.07 20.29
C VAL A 103 13.87 11.08 20.92
N VAL A 104 15.11 10.65 21.16
CA VAL A 104 16.18 11.49 21.71
C VAL A 104 17.18 11.82 20.60
N PRO A 105 17.57 13.10 20.43
CA PRO A 105 18.61 13.51 19.48
C PRO A 105 19.90 12.70 19.65
N ALA A 106 20.54 12.35 18.54
CA ALA A 106 21.88 11.77 18.57
C ALA A 106 22.92 12.86 18.91
N PRO A 107 24.05 12.50 19.55
CA PRO A 107 25.09 13.45 19.92
C PRO A 107 25.79 14.10 18.71
N ASP A 108 25.84 13.40 17.57
CA ASP A 108 26.54 13.87 16.38
C ASP A 108 25.95 13.25 15.10
N LYS A 109 26.39 13.75 13.94
CA LYS A 109 25.96 13.31 12.61
C LYS A 109 26.27 11.84 12.33
N GLY A 110 27.41 11.34 12.80
CA GLY A 110 27.83 9.95 12.66
C GLY A 110 26.87 9.03 13.40
N THR A 111 26.65 9.30 14.69
CA THR A 111 25.68 8.56 15.51
C THR A 111 24.27 8.65 14.93
N GLY A 112 23.84 9.82 14.43
CA GLY A 112 22.56 9.95 13.75
C GLY A 112 22.47 9.08 12.48
N SER A 113 23.55 8.98 11.71
CA SER A 113 23.58 8.15 10.49
C SER A 113 23.52 6.67 10.82
N ASP A 114 24.14 6.25 11.93
CA ASP A 114 24.04 4.88 12.42
C ASP A 114 22.64 4.56 12.96
N GLN A 115 22.00 5.51 13.65
CA GLN A 115 20.59 5.36 14.04
C GLN A 115 19.67 5.20 12.81
N VAL A 116 19.89 5.93 11.72
CA VAL A 116 19.13 5.72 10.49
C VAL A 116 19.30 4.29 9.96
N LYS A 117 20.53 3.77 9.91
CA LYS A 117 20.79 2.37 9.49
C LYS A 117 20.11 1.37 10.44
N GLU A 118 20.15 1.64 11.75
CA GLU A 118 19.49 0.82 12.77
C GLU A 118 17.97 0.79 12.55
N MET A 119 17.33 1.94 12.30
CA MET A 119 15.90 2.01 11.96
C MET A 119 15.56 1.15 10.73
N GLN A 120 16.38 1.21 9.68
CA GLN A 120 16.18 0.38 8.49
C GLN A 120 16.27 -1.12 8.82
N SER A 121 17.26 -1.50 9.63
CA SER A 121 17.48 -2.88 10.05
C SER A 121 16.30 -3.41 10.86
N ILE A 122 15.83 -2.64 11.85
CA ILE A 122 14.68 -3.01 12.68
C ILE A 122 13.43 -3.18 11.84
N VAL A 123 13.12 -2.22 10.96
CA VAL A 123 11.95 -2.32 10.09
C VAL A 123 12.06 -3.55 9.20
N ASN A 124 13.16 -3.71 8.47
CA ASN A 124 13.37 -4.84 7.55
C ASN A 124 13.32 -6.21 8.25
N LYS A 125 13.71 -6.30 9.52
CA LYS A 125 13.63 -7.53 10.31
C LYS A 125 12.19 -7.92 10.65
N ASN A 126 11.28 -6.96 10.79
CA ASN A 126 9.92 -7.18 11.29
C ASN A 126 8.82 -7.11 10.21
N ILE A 127 9.14 -6.64 9.01
CA ILE A 127 8.17 -6.54 7.90
C ILE A 127 8.35 -7.58 6.80
N LYS A 128 9.42 -8.37 6.86
CA LYS A 128 9.67 -9.49 5.94
C LYS A 128 8.74 -10.67 6.22
#